data_AF-X1LLE7-F1
#
_entry.id   AF-X1LLE7-F1
#
_cell.length_a   1.000
_cell.length_b   1.000
_cell.length_c   1.000
_cell.angle_alpha   90.00
_cell.angle_beta   90.00
_cell.angle_gamma   90.00
#
_symmetry.space_group_name_H-M   'P 1'
#
loop_
_entity.id
_entity.type
_entity.pdbx_description
1 polymer ?
#
loop_
_entity_poly.entity_id
_entity_poly.type
_entity_poly.pdbx_seq_one_letter_code
_entity_poly.pdbx_strand_id
1 'polypeptide(L)'
;VPLTGGWGDANTGGNMASEIKRAGYDGILFQGISPHPVCLLIHQGKAELRDASHLWGKDTTETRQMLRKETGERRLSVACIGPAGEAQSLISAIITDEGRAAARSGLGAVMGSKRLKAVAVRGQNETPVADSTRVSELRKQFVKAIKETEVPFVKALKVGGTVGYMQPFVVGGATPFKNWSLIGPESMPSYEPFDDRVNKYVVRRSACATCPIGCGGTLKSEEIGLGESKRPEYETAAGFGPNCLNNDVAAILKANDICNRYGIDTISASGTIAFAMECYERGIITKQDTG
;
A
#
# COMPACT_ATOMS: atom_id res chain seq x y z
N VAL A 1 7.32 5.62 17.72
CA VAL A 1 7.67 5.03 16.41
C VAL A 1 8.94 5.71 15.90
N PRO A 2 9.80 4.99 15.17
CA PRO A 2 11.19 5.41 14.98
C PRO A 2 11.34 6.72 14.18
N LEU A 3 10.40 7.02 13.27
CA LEU A 3 10.46 8.23 12.46
C LEU A 3 10.18 9.52 13.26
N THR A 4 9.24 9.50 14.21
CA THR A 4 8.73 10.71 14.89
C THR A 4 9.07 10.77 16.39
N GLY A 5 9.55 9.68 16.98
CA GLY A 5 9.74 9.54 18.43
C GLY A 5 8.44 9.40 19.24
N GLY A 6 7.26 9.64 18.65
CA GLY A 6 5.96 9.63 19.33
C GLY A 6 5.14 8.35 19.14
N TRP A 7 3.82 8.44 19.31
CA TRP A 7 2.89 7.39 18.89
C TRP A 7 2.88 7.24 17.37
N GLY A 8 2.61 6.03 16.87
CA GLY A 8 2.35 5.84 15.46
C GLY A 8 1.57 4.56 15.19
N ASP A 9 0.56 4.71 14.36
CA ASP A 9 -0.24 3.64 13.79
C ASP A 9 -0.26 3.78 12.25
N ALA A 10 -0.80 2.77 11.59
CA ALA A 10 -1.08 2.81 10.17
C ALA A 10 -2.26 1.89 9.86
N ASN A 11 -3.10 2.28 8.89
CA ASN A 11 -4.23 1.50 8.44
C ASN A 11 -3.88 0.74 7.15
N THR A 12 -4.44 -0.45 6.98
CA THR A 12 -4.40 -1.18 5.72
C THR A 12 -5.74 -1.84 5.44
N GLY A 13 -6.12 -1.86 4.17
CA GLY A 13 -7.21 -2.68 3.67
C GLY A 13 -6.77 -4.12 3.36
N GLY A 14 -7.46 -4.75 2.41
CA GLY A 14 -7.23 -6.14 2.01
C GLY A 14 -8.11 -7.11 2.80
N ASN A 15 -7.60 -8.31 3.05
CA ASN A 15 -8.29 -9.39 3.76
C ASN A 15 -7.74 -9.65 5.15
N MET A 16 -6.55 -9.12 5.49
CA MET A 16 -5.81 -9.46 6.70
C MET A 16 -6.64 -9.35 7.98
N ALA A 17 -7.31 -8.21 8.20
CA ALA A 17 -8.15 -8.03 9.40
C ALA A 17 -9.29 -9.06 9.47
N SER A 18 -9.93 -9.36 8.34
CA SER A 18 -10.97 -10.40 8.26
C SER A 18 -10.41 -11.78 8.54
N GLU A 19 -9.24 -12.12 8.01
CA GLU A 19 -8.60 -13.41 8.24
C GLU A 19 -8.12 -13.56 9.71
N ILE A 20 -7.62 -12.50 10.34
CA ILE A 20 -7.29 -12.48 11.79
C ILE A 20 -8.55 -12.76 12.62
N LYS A 21 -9.65 -12.05 12.37
CA LYS A 21 -10.90 -12.27 13.12
C LYS A 21 -11.45 -13.68 12.92
N ARG A 22 -11.41 -14.18 11.68
CA ARG A 22 -11.83 -15.56 11.33
C ARG A 22 -10.87 -16.63 11.82
N ALA A 23 -9.67 -16.27 12.26
CA ALA A 23 -8.75 -17.16 12.96
C ALA A 23 -9.01 -17.19 14.48
N GLY A 24 -9.92 -16.34 15.00
CA GLY A 24 -10.30 -16.30 16.40
C GLY A 24 -9.60 -15.24 17.24
N TYR A 25 -8.91 -14.27 16.61
CA TYR A 25 -8.16 -13.22 17.29
C TYR A 25 -8.71 -11.84 16.98
N ASP A 26 -8.61 -10.90 17.93
CA ASP A 26 -8.94 -9.49 17.71
C ASP A 26 -7.69 -8.64 17.40
N GLY A 27 -6.54 -9.09 17.88
CA GLY A 27 -5.26 -8.44 17.68
C GLY A 27 -4.12 -9.39 17.98
N ILE A 28 -2.93 -9.04 17.49
CA ILE A 28 -1.69 -9.78 17.71
C ILE A 28 -0.66 -8.79 18.25
N LEU A 29 -0.14 -9.06 19.45
CA LEU A 29 0.86 -8.23 20.10
C LEU A 29 2.23 -8.92 20.01
N PHE A 30 3.21 -8.23 19.43
CA PHE A 30 4.60 -8.70 19.36
C PHE A 30 5.49 -7.98 20.37
N GLN A 31 6.05 -8.72 21.31
CA GLN A 31 7.04 -8.25 22.29
C GLN A 31 8.37 -8.97 22.10
N GLY A 32 9.47 -8.34 22.54
CA GLY A 32 10.82 -8.87 22.35
C GLY A 32 11.33 -8.77 20.91
N ILE A 33 12.45 -9.46 20.65
CA ILE A 33 13.16 -9.55 19.37
C ILE A 33 13.57 -11.02 19.18
N SER A 34 13.31 -11.58 18.01
CA SER A 34 13.70 -12.97 17.69
C SER A 34 15.23 -13.08 17.44
N PRO A 35 15.90 -14.17 17.85
CA PRO A 35 17.32 -14.38 17.56
C PRO A 35 17.63 -14.61 16.06
N HIS A 36 16.64 -14.95 15.24
CA HIS A 36 16.76 -15.09 13.79
C HIS A 36 15.45 -14.64 13.10
N PRO A 37 15.43 -14.41 11.77
CA PRO A 37 14.19 -14.10 11.05
C PRO A 37 13.09 -15.13 11.27
N VAL A 38 11.88 -14.66 11.60
CA VAL A 38 10.71 -15.51 11.83
C VAL A 38 9.46 -14.98 11.11
N CYS A 39 8.52 -15.89 10.86
CA CYS A 39 7.18 -15.58 10.36
C CYS A 39 6.15 -16.14 11.34
N LEU A 40 5.16 -15.35 11.73
CA LEU A 40 3.98 -15.87 12.43
C LEU A 40 3.04 -16.48 11.39
N LEU A 41 2.81 -17.79 11.46
CA LEU A 41 1.81 -18.48 10.66
C LEU A 41 0.60 -18.83 11.54
N ILE A 42 -0.57 -18.37 11.14
CA ILE A 42 -1.86 -18.77 11.71
C ILE A 42 -2.64 -19.51 10.63
N HIS A 43 -2.65 -20.84 10.70
CA HIS A 43 -3.24 -21.70 9.68
C HIS A 43 -3.77 -22.98 10.32
N GLN A 44 -4.92 -23.48 9.83
CA GLN A 44 -5.55 -24.72 10.33
C GLN A 44 -5.76 -24.72 11.85
N GLY A 45 -6.15 -23.56 12.42
CA GLY A 45 -6.42 -23.40 13.85
C GLY A 45 -5.18 -23.36 14.75
N LYS A 46 -3.98 -23.30 14.18
CA LYS A 46 -2.72 -23.22 14.93
C LYS A 46 -2.00 -21.91 14.63
N ALA A 47 -1.44 -21.30 15.68
CA ALA A 47 -0.56 -20.14 15.59
C ALA A 47 0.86 -20.55 16.00
N GLU A 48 1.84 -20.31 15.14
CA GLU A 48 3.23 -20.71 15.37
C GLU A 48 4.22 -19.71 14.74
N LEU A 49 5.34 -19.49 15.43
CA LEU A 49 6.49 -18.78 14.85
C LEU A 49 7.37 -19.80 14.12
N ARG A 50 7.53 -19.63 12.82
CA ARG A 50 8.40 -20.45 11.96
C ARG A 50 9.65 -19.68 11.60
N ASP A 51 10.75 -20.39 11.36
CA ASP A 51 11.93 -19.80 10.73
C ASP A 51 11.56 -19.18 9.38
N ALA A 52 12.04 -17.96 9.14
CA ALA A 52 11.85 -17.21 7.91
C ALA A 52 13.18 -16.75 7.32
N SER A 53 14.29 -17.41 7.67
CA SER A 53 15.63 -17.02 7.21
C SER A 53 15.74 -17.09 5.68
N HIS A 54 15.05 -18.04 5.06
CA HIS A 54 14.95 -18.19 3.60
C HIS A 54 14.07 -17.13 2.90
N LEU A 55 13.24 -16.39 3.65
CA LEU A 55 12.42 -15.28 3.16
C LEU A 55 13.12 -13.93 3.35
N TRP A 56 14.11 -13.84 4.24
CA TRP A 56 14.84 -12.60 4.48
C TRP A 56 15.60 -12.16 3.22
N GLY A 57 15.51 -10.88 2.86
CA GLY A 57 16.02 -10.31 1.62
C GLY A 57 15.07 -10.42 0.42
N LYS A 58 13.99 -11.20 0.52
CA LYS A 58 12.97 -11.31 -0.55
C LYS A 58 12.04 -10.10 -0.56
N ASP A 59 11.59 -9.71 -1.74
CA ASP A 59 10.59 -8.66 -1.88
C ASP A 59 9.22 -9.13 -1.31
N THR A 60 8.29 -8.20 -1.11
CA THR A 60 6.99 -8.49 -0.49
C THR A 60 6.11 -9.42 -1.36
N THR A 61 6.28 -9.37 -2.68
CA THR A 61 5.55 -10.21 -3.63
C THR A 61 6.10 -11.64 -3.60
N GLU A 62 7.42 -11.79 -3.67
CA GLU A 62 8.13 -13.06 -3.54
C GLU A 62 7.81 -13.72 -2.20
N THR A 63 7.94 -12.98 -1.09
CA THR A 63 7.69 -13.47 0.27
C THR A 63 6.30 -14.10 0.36
N ARG A 64 5.27 -13.40 -0.13
CA ARG A 64 3.90 -13.92 -0.12
C ARG A 64 3.74 -15.15 -1.02
N GLN A 65 4.32 -15.14 -2.22
CA GLN A 65 4.24 -16.28 -3.14
C GLN A 65 4.89 -17.54 -2.55
N MET A 66 6.04 -17.38 -1.90
CA MET A 66 6.75 -18.46 -1.20
C MET A 66 5.90 -19.02 -0.07
N LEU A 67 5.37 -18.18 0.83
CA LEU A 67 4.51 -18.61 1.93
C LEU A 67 3.23 -19.34 1.45
N ARG A 68 2.61 -18.86 0.37
CA ARG A 68 1.45 -19.54 -0.24
C ARG A 68 1.81 -20.89 -0.82
N LYS A 69 2.99 -21.01 -1.43
CA LYS A 69 3.48 -22.26 -2.00
C LYS A 69 3.82 -23.28 -0.91
N GLU A 70 4.53 -22.86 0.13
CA GLU A 70 4.93 -23.70 1.27
C GLU A 70 3.73 -24.24 2.05
N THR A 71 2.68 -23.44 2.19
CA THR A 71 1.46 -23.84 2.92
C THR A 71 0.42 -24.54 2.04
N GLY A 72 0.53 -24.43 0.72
CA GLY A 72 -0.51 -24.85 -0.22
C GLY A 72 -1.80 -24.01 -0.15
N GLU A 73 -1.84 -22.92 0.62
CA GLU A 73 -3.03 -22.12 0.85
C GLU A 73 -3.02 -20.85 -0.01
N ARG A 74 -3.72 -20.92 -1.16
CA ARG A 74 -3.80 -19.81 -2.12
C ARG A 74 -4.48 -18.56 -1.54
N ARG A 75 -5.36 -18.71 -0.55
CA ARG A 75 -6.09 -17.61 0.12
C ARG A 75 -5.40 -17.12 1.39
N LEU A 76 -4.15 -17.54 1.64
CA LEU A 76 -3.37 -17.03 2.76
C LEU A 76 -3.21 -15.52 2.60
N SER A 77 -3.67 -14.77 3.59
CA SER A 77 -3.42 -13.34 3.70
C SER A 77 -2.06 -13.15 4.36
N VAL A 78 -1.26 -12.24 3.83
CA VAL A 78 0.12 -12.04 4.29
C VAL A 78 0.35 -10.55 4.46
N ALA A 79 0.76 -10.17 5.67
CA ALA A 79 1.36 -8.88 5.97
C ALA A 79 2.86 -9.08 6.17
N CYS A 80 3.71 -8.42 5.36
CA CYS A 80 5.14 -8.64 5.38
C CYS A 80 5.92 -7.36 5.13
N ILE A 81 7.18 -7.37 5.54
CA ILE A 81 8.15 -6.33 5.18
C ILE A 81 8.96 -6.77 3.96
N GLY A 82 9.34 -5.80 3.12
CA GLY A 82 10.38 -5.98 2.12
C GLY A 82 11.76 -5.60 2.68
N PRO A 83 12.79 -5.57 1.81
CA PRO A 83 14.14 -5.17 2.18
C PRO A 83 14.25 -3.84 2.92
N ALA A 84 13.36 -2.87 2.67
CA ALA A 84 13.38 -1.59 3.38
C ALA A 84 13.04 -1.73 4.88
N GLY A 85 12.10 -2.63 5.22
CA GLY A 85 11.79 -2.91 6.62
C GLY A 85 12.90 -3.70 7.31
N GLU A 86 13.52 -4.65 6.59
CA GLU A 86 14.66 -5.43 7.07
C GLU A 86 15.88 -4.55 7.37
N ALA A 87 16.14 -3.56 6.50
CA ALA A 87 17.15 -2.53 6.69
C ALA A 87 16.74 -1.43 7.69
N GLN A 88 15.55 -1.55 8.30
CA GLN A 88 15.01 -0.62 9.29
C GLN A 88 14.91 0.83 8.78
N SER A 89 14.62 1.01 7.49
CA SER A 89 14.37 2.34 6.92
C SER A 89 13.21 3.02 7.63
N LEU A 90 13.38 4.28 8.04
CA LEU A 90 12.35 5.04 8.77
C LEU A 90 11.07 5.28 7.96
N ILE A 91 11.14 5.10 6.64
CA ILE A 91 10.02 5.23 5.70
C ILE A 91 9.54 3.87 5.19
N SER A 92 9.88 2.78 5.88
CA SER A 92 9.43 1.43 5.49
C SER A 92 8.00 1.13 5.93
N ALA A 93 7.31 0.43 5.05
CA ALA A 93 5.93 0.02 5.13
C ALA A 93 5.81 -1.48 5.46
N ILE A 94 4.67 -1.87 6.03
CA ILE A 94 4.22 -3.26 6.06
C ILE A 94 3.23 -3.43 4.90
N ILE A 95 3.55 -4.34 3.98
CA ILE A 95 2.74 -4.61 2.80
C ILE A 95 1.87 -5.82 3.05
N THR A 96 0.57 -5.64 2.82
CA THR A 96 -0.48 -6.61 3.04
C THR A 96 -1.10 -7.05 1.71
N ASP A 97 -1.28 -8.36 1.56
CA ASP A 97 -1.86 -8.99 0.38
C ASP A 97 -1.19 -8.52 -0.93
N GLU A 98 -1.97 -8.12 -1.93
CA GLU A 98 -1.49 -7.63 -3.21
C GLU A 98 -1.27 -6.12 -3.10
N GLY A 99 -0.24 -5.64 -2.40
CA GLY A 99 0.16 -4.22 -2.43
C GLY A 99 -0.73 -3.23 -1.65
N ARG A 100 -1.52 -3.69 -0.67
CA ARG A 100 -2.09 -2.79 0.34
C ARG A 100 -1.00 -2.47 1.36
N ALA A 101 -0.99 -1.27 1.95
CA ALA A 101 0.13 -0.85 2.77
C ALA A 101 -0.32 -0.20 4.08
N ALA A 102 0.20 -0.71 5.19
CA ALA A 102 0.31 0.02 6.44
C ALA A 102 1.65 0.76 6.40
N ALA A 103 1.66 1.93 5.76
CA ALA A 103 2.88 2.52 5.20
C ALA A 103 3.61 3.49 6.13
N ARG A 104 2.89 4.47 6.68
CA ARG A 104 3.48 5.60 7.39
C ARG A 104 3.91 5.20 8.81
N SER A 105 4.59 6.12 9.49
CA SER A 105 5.08 5.96 10.87
C SER A 105 6.30 5.04 11.02
N GLY A 106 6.83 4.46 9.93
CA GLY A 106 8.02 3.59 9.99
C GLY A 106 7.77 2.26 10.71
N LEU A 107 6.54 1.75 10.66
CA LEU A 107 6.18 0.49 11.31
C LEU A 107 6.85 -0.73 10.65
N GLY A 108 7.23 -0.64 9.37
CA GLY A 108 8.07 -1.64 8.72
C GLY A 108 9.41 -1.82 9.43
N ALA A 109 10.04 -0.73 9.88
CA ALA A 109 11.32 -0.77 10.59
C ALA A 109 11.17 -1.36 11.99
N VAL A 110 10.03 -1.12 12.65
CA VAL A 110 9.71 -1.75 13.93
C VAL A 110 9.56 -3.27 13.74
N MET A 111 8.83 -3.71 12.72
CA MET A 111 8.66 -5.13 12.40
C MET A 111 10.01 -5.79 12.04
N GLY A 112 10.85 -5.12 11.24
CA GLY A 112 12.19 -5.58 10.89
C GLY A 112 13.15 -5.64 12.08
N SER A 113 13.11 -4.67 12.99
CA SER A 113 13.92 -4.68 14.23
C SER A 113 13.68 -5.89 15.12
N LYS A 114 12.48 -6.48 15.02
CA LYS A 114 12.09 -7.69 15.75
C LYS A 114 12.49 -8.98 15.03
N ARG A 115 13.06 -8.85 13.82
CA ARG A 115 13.30 -9.94 12.87
C ARG A 115 12.03 -10.71 12.53
N LEU A 116 10.89 -10.02 12.51
CA LEU A 116 9.61 -10.58 12.08
C LEU A 116 9.41 -10.27 10.60
N LYS A 117 9.64 -11.26 9.73
CA LYS A 117 9.53 -11.08 8.27
C LYS A 117 8.08 -10.92 7.81
N ALA A 118 7.19 -11.72 8.40
CA ALA A 118 5.79 -11.76 7.97
C ALA A 118 4.84 -12.24 9.08
N VAL A 119 3.58 -11.88 8.90
CA VAL A 119 2.42 -12.49 9.56
C VAL A 119 1.53 -13.03 8.45
N ALA A 120 1.35 -14.34 8.44
CA ALA A 120 0.56 -15.05 7.44
C ALA A 120 -0.63 -15.71 8.12
N VAL A 121 -1.85 -15.40 7.66
CA VAL A 121 -3.08 -15.79 8.34
C VAL A 121 -4.07 -16.37 7.35
N ARG A 122 -4.66 -17.50 7.74
CA ARG A 122 -5.84 -18.07 7.11
C ARG A 122 -6.88 -18.42 8.18
N GLY A 123 -7.91 -17.59 8.27
CA GLY A 123 -9.05 -17.81 9.14
C GLY A 123 -10.20 -18.48 8.40
N GLN A 124 -10.81 -19.49 9.01
CA GLN A 124 -11.95 -20.20 8.41
C GLN A 124 -13.22 -20.13 9.25
N ASN A 125 -13.13 -19.66 10.49
CA ASN A 125 -14.28 -19.59 11.39
C ASN A 125 -15.29 -18.55 10.92
N GLU A 126 -16.55 -18.78 11.26
CA GLU A 126 -17.58 -17.74 11.22
C GLU A 126 -17.37 -16.77 12.39
N THR A 127 -17.57 -15.48 12.11
CA THR A 127 -17.50 -14.46 13.17
C THR A 127 -18.88 -14.37 13.84
N PRO A 128 -19.01 -14.67 15.15
CA PRO A 128 -20.29 -14.58 15.82
C PRO A 128 -20.76 -13.13 15.87
N VAL A 129 -22.06 -12.93 15.68
CA VAL A 129 -22.74 -11.64 15.80
C VAL A 129 -23.98 -11.83 16.67
N ALA A 130 -24.35 -10.80 17.45
CA ALA A 130 -25.47 -10.89 18.39
C ALA A 130 -26.82 -11.11 17.67
N ASP A 131 -27.01 -10.47 16.51
CA ASP A 131 -28.22 -10.60 15.70
C ASP A 131 -27.85 -10.70 14.21
N SER A 132 -27.75 -11.93 13.71
CA SER A 132 -27.34 -12.21 12.33
C SER A 132 -28.39 -11.76 11.30
N THR A 133 -29.67 -11.83 11.65
CA THR A 133 -30.78 -11.37 10.81
C THR A 133 -30.68 -9.87 10.62
N ARG A 134 -30.56 -9.10 11.71
CA ARG A 134 -30.47 -7.64 11.65
C ARG A 134 -29.22 -7.16 10.93
N VAL A 135 -28.06 -7.78 11.17
CA VAL A 135 -26.83 -7.46 10.45
C VAL A 135 -26.99 -7.69 8.94
N SER A 136 -27.65 -8.79 8.54
CA SER A 136 -27.90 -9.10 7.13
C SER A 136 -28.82 -8.06 6.46
N GLU A 137 -29.88 -7.63 7.14
CA GLU A 137 -30.77 -6.56 6.66
C GLU A 137 -30.03 -5.23 6.47
N LEU A 138 -29.29 -4.79 7.49
CA LEU A 138 -28.53 -3.53 7.46
C LEU A 138 -27.46 -3.56 6.36
N ARG A 139 -26.76 -4.69 6.19
CA ARG A 139 -25.81 -4.89 5.09
C ARG A 139 -26.49 -4.71 3.74
N LYS A 140 -27.66 -5.32 3.51
CA LYS A 140 -28.39 -5.21 2.23
C LYS A 140 -28.77 -3.76 1.97
N GLN A 141 -29.27 -3.05 2.98
CA GLN A 141 -29.60 -1.62 2.89
C GLN A 141 -28.37 -0.77 2.53
N PHE A 142 -27.25 -0.97 3.24
CA PHE A 142 -26.01 -0.24 2.99
C PHE A 142 -25.45 -0.50 1.59
N VAL A 143 -25.39 -1.77 1.17
CA VAL A 143 -24.91 -2.12 -0.17
C VAL A 143 -25.82 -1.52 -1.25
N LYS A 144 -27.13 -1.50 -1.04
CA LYS A 144 -28.08 -0.84 -1.95
C LYS A 144 -27.80 0.66 -2.04
N ALA A 145 -27.69 1.34 -0.89
CA ALA A 145 -27.41 2.77 -0.82
C ALA A 145 -26.09 3.14 -1.52
N ILE A 146 -25.02 2.36 -1.34
CA ILE A 146 -23.74 2.59 -2.03
C ILE A 146 -23.85 2.32 -3.54
N LYS A 147 -24.64 1.35 -3.97
CA LYS A 147 -24.83 1.07 -5.40
C LYS A 147 -25.64 2.15 -6.12
N GLU A 148 -26.64 2.70 -5.43
CA GLU A 148 -27.57 3.71 -5.94
C GLU A 148 -27.10 5.15 -5.66
N THR A 149 -25.90 5.31 -5.07
CA THR A 149 -25.40 6.64 -4.71
C THR A 149 -25.07 7.47 -5.95
N GLU A 150 -25.57 8.70 -5.96
CA GLU A 150 -25.25 9.72 -6.96
C GLU A 150 -24.09 10.63 -6.52
N VAL A 151 -23.50 10.37 -5.35
CA VAL A 151 -22.36 11.15 -4.83
C VAL A 151 -21.17 10.99 -5.78
N PRO A 152 -20.70 12.08 -6.44
CA PRO A 152 -19.65 11.99 -7.46
C PRO A 152 -18.35 11.37 -6.95
N PHE A 153 -18.00 11.65 -5.69
CA PHE A 153 -16.84 11.09 -5.00
C PHE A 153 -16.85 9.54 -5.06
N VAL A 154 -17.94 8.91 -4.64
CA VAL A 154 -18.04 7.43 -4.63
C VAL A 154 -17.98 6.85 -6.05
N LYS A 155 -18.56 7.53 -7.04
CA LYS A 155 -18.51 7.11 -8.44
C LYS A 155 -17.08 7.15 -9.00
N ALA A 156 -16.31 8.19 -8.70
CA ALA A 156 -14.93 8.32 -9.12
C ALA A 156 -14.04 7.19 -8.55
N LEU A 157 -14.20 6.82 -7.26
CA LEU A 157 -13.48 5.67 -6.68
C LEU A 157 -13.73 4.37 -7.42
N LYS A 158 -14.98 4.14 -7.83
CA LYS A 158 -15.37 2.90 -8.50
C LYS A 158 -14.73 2.80 -9.89
N VAL A 159 -14.56 3.92 -10.58
CA VAL A 159 -14.00 3.98 -11.94
C VAL A 159 -12.47 4.11 -11.87
N GLY A 160 -11.98 5.25 -11.38
CA GLY A 160 -10.56 5.62 -11.40
C GLY A 160 -9.78 5.28 -10.12
N GLY A 161 -10.45 4.80 -9.08
CA GLY A 161 -9.82 4.69 -7.76
C GLY A 161 -9.58 6.07 -7.18
N THR A 162 -8.63 6.21 -6.27
CA THR A 162 -8.32 7.52 -5.70
C THR A 162 -7.62 8.45 -6.71
N VAL A 163 -6.91 7.91 -7.70
CA VAL A 163 -6.29 8.71 -8.78
C VAL A 163 -7.32 9.49 -9.59
N GLY A 164 -8.59 9.05 -9.62
CA GLY A 164 -9.71 9.82 -10.17
C GLY A 164 -9.96 11.16 -9.48
N TYR A 165 -9.36 11.39 -8.31
CA TYR A 165 -9.41 12.67 -7.61
C TYR A 165 -8.25 13.61 -7.93
N MET A 166 -7.28 13.18 -8.74
CA MET A 166 -6.13 14.01 -9.08
C MET A 166 -6.56 15.37 -9.64
N GLN A 167 -7.43 15.39 -10.64
CA GLN A 167 -7.82 16.64 -11.29
C GLN A 167 -8.60 17.57 -10.35
N PRO A 168 -9.63 17.12 -9.61
CA PRO A 168 -10.27 17.93 -8.57
C PRO A 168 -9.28 18.50 -7.54
N PHE A 169 -8.30 17.72 -7.08
CA PHE A 169 -7.32 18.19 -6.09
C PHE A 169 -6.30 19.17 -6.68
N VAL A 170 -5.88 18.97 -7.93
CA VAL A 170 -5.01 19.93 -8.63
C VAL A 170 -5.70 21.28 -8.79
N VAL A 171 -6.94 21.29 -9.28
CA VAL A 171 -7.72 22.54 -9.47
C VAL A 171 -8.07 23.19 -8.12
N GLY A 172 -8.30 22.39 -7.09
CA GLY A 172 -8.59 22.86 -5.73
C GLY A 172 -7.35 23.35 -4.95
N GLY A 173 -6.15 23.33 -5.54
CA GLY A 173 -4.91 23.74 -4.86
C GLY A 173 -4.46 22.79 -3.75
N ALA A 174 -4.92 21.54 -3.78
CA ALA A 174 -4.64 20.51 -2.77
C ALA A 174 -3.61 19.46 -3.24
N THR A 175 -3.01 19.65 -4.41
CA THR A 175 -1.94 18.79 -4.93
C THR A 175 -0.59 19.52 -4.91
N PRO A 176 0.47 18.93 -4.34
CA PRO A 176 1.80 19.53 -4.37
C PRO A 176 2.39 19.62 -5.77
N PHE A 177 2.95 20.77 -6.13
CA PHE A 177 3.88 20.90 -7.24
C PHE A 177 5.25 21.34 -6.72
N LYS A 178 6.32 20.71 -7.22
CA LYS A 178 7.71 21.06 -6.91
C LYS A 178 7.98 21.24 -5.40
N ASN A 179 7.91 20.16 -4.64
CA ASN A 179 8.10 20.17 -3.18
C ASN A 179 7.23 21.23 -2.46
N TRP A 180 5.95 21.34 -2.82
CA TRP A 180 5.00 22.36 -2.32
C TRP A 180 5.36 23.83 -2.59
N SER A 181 6.42 24.12 -3.34
CA SER A 181 6.76 25.51 -3.68
C SER A 181 5.82 26.13 -4.72
N LEU A 182 5.03 25.29 -5.41
CA LEU A 182 4.11 25.67 -6.47
C LEU A 182 2.77 24.93 -6.32
N ILE A 183 1.73 25.46 -6.98
CA ILE A 183 0.38 24.90 -7.03
C ILE A 183 -0.24 25.08 -8.41
N GLY A 184 -1.21 24.22 -8.77
CA GLY A 184 -1.98 24.36 -10.00
C GLY A 184 -1.26 23.83 -11.26
N PRO A 185 -2.03 23.51 -12.32
CA PRO A 185 -1.50 22.90 -13.54
C PRO A 185 -0.52 23.82 -14.29
N GLU A 186 -0.63 25.14 -14.15
CA GLU A 186 0.28 26.14 -14.72
C GLU A 186 1.73 25.97 -14.24
N SER A 187 1.93 25.31 -13.10
CA SER A 187 3.24 25.05 -12.51
C SER A 187 4.03 23.96 -13.23
N MET A 188 3.38 23.20 -14.11
CA MET A 188 4.02 22.20 -14.95
C MET A 188 3.41 22.26 -16.36
N PRO A 189 4.03 22.97 -17.32
CA PRO A 189 3.47 23.15 -18.67
C PRO A 189 3.16 21.84 -19.40
N SER A 190 3.85 20.76 -19.04
CA SER A 190 3.61 19.42 -19.58
C SER A 190 2.49 18.66 -18.85
N TYR A 191 1.80 19.24 -17.86
CA TYR A 191 0.80 18.53 -17.06
C TYR A 191 -0.38 18.06 -17.91
N GLU A 192 -0.68 16.77 -17.78
CA GLU A 192 -1.89 16.16 -18.32
C GLU A 192 -2.62 15.40 -17.20
N PRO A 193 -3.96 15.44 -17.15
CA PRO A 193 -4.74 14.69 -16.16
C PRO A 193 -4.35 13.19 -16.10
N PHE A 194 -4.10 12.70 -14.89
CA PHE A 194 -3.53 11.36 -14.66
C PHE A 194 -4.53 10.19 -14.77
N ASP A 195 -5.82 10.44 -14.56
CA ASP A 195 -6.81 9.36 -14.32
C ASP A 195 -6.87 8.35 -15.48
N ASP A 196 -7.20 8.79 -16.68
CA ASP A 196 -7.29 7.90 -17.85
C ASP A 196 -5.93 7.32 -18.24
N ARG A 197 -4.85 8.11 -18.09
CA ARG A 197 -3.48 7.71 -18.42
C ARG A 197 -2.97 6.58 -17.51
N VAL A 198 -3.41 6.54 -16.26
CA VAL A 198 -3.15 5.43 -15.32
C VAL A 198 -4.11 4.28 -15.56
N ASN A 199 -5.40 4.56 -15.71
CA ASN A 199 -6.43 3.51 -15.76
C ASN A 199 -6.42 2.68 -17.04
N LYS A 200 -5.88 3.19 -18.14
CA LYS A 200 -5.70 2.39 -19.37
C LYS A 200 -4.87 1.11 -19.16
N TYR A 201 -4.04 1.07 -18.11
CA TYR A 201 -3.21 -0.09 -17.76
C TYR A 201 -3.90 -1.08 -16.81
N VAL A 202 -5.12 -0.79 -16.33
CA VAL A 202 -5.85 -1.66 -15.40
C VAL A 202 -6.40 -2.88 -16.13
N VAL A 203 -5.84 -4.05 -15.83
CA VAL A 203 -6.29 -5.34 -16.38
C VAL A 203 -7.31 -6.05 -15.49
N ARG A 204 -7.37 -5.71 -14.19
CA ARG A 204 -8.30 -6.32 -13.24
C ARG A 204 -8.66 -5.37 -12.10
N ARG A 205 -9.95 -5.16 -11.84
CA ARG A 205 -10.42 -4.43 -10.64
C ARG A 205 -10.37 -5.31 -9.39
N SER A 206 -10.21 -4.69 -8.23
CA SER A 206 -10.09 -5.39 -6.95
C SER A 206 -10.71 -4.59 -5.81
N ALA A 207 -11.21 -5.30 -4.79
CA ALA A 207 -11.80 -4.72 -3.60
C ALA A 207 -11.11 -5.28 -2.35
N CYS A 208 -11.11 -4.50 -1.26
CA CYS A 208 -10.86 -5.03 0.08
C CYS A 208 -12.00 -5.99 0.47
N ALA A 209 -11.80 -6.77 1.54
CA ALA A 209 -12.80 -7.69 2.04
C ALA A 209 -14.17 -6.99 2.17
N THR A 210 -15.20 -7.61 1.59
CA THR A 210 -16.62 -7.20 1.61
C THR A 210 -16.96 -5.80 1.08
N CYS A 211 -15.99 -5.04 0.55
CA CYS A 211 -16.18 -3.67 0.09
C CYS A 211 -16.96 -3.61 -1.25
N PRO A 212 -18.09 -2.89 -1.35
CA PRO A 212 -18.86 -2.77 -2.58
C PRO A 212 -18.30 -1.74 -3.59
N ILE A 213 -17.31 -0.92 -3.19
CA ILE A 213 -16.75 0.16 -4.03
C ILE A 213 -15.70 -0.38 -5.00
N GLY A 214 -14.74 -1.18 -4.49
CA GLY A 214 -13.69 -1.78 -5.32
C GLY A 214 -12.73 -0.77 -5.95
N CYS A 215 -12.18 0.15 -5.15
CA CYS A 215 -11.26 1.18 -5.62
C CYS A 215 -9.86 0.68 -6.02
N GLY A 216 -9.55 -0.61 -5.86
CA GLY A 216 -8.24 -1.16 -6.22
C GLY A 216 -8.19 -1.61 -7.67
N GLY A 217 -7.00 -1.61 -8.27
CA GLY A 217 -6.76 -2.16 -9.61
C GLY A 217 -5.43 -2.93 -9.67
N THR A 218 -5.37 -3.93 -10.52
CA THR A 218 -4.12 -4.59 -10.94
C THR A 218 -3.76 -4.04 -12.31
N LEU A 219 -2.55 -3.52 -12.43
CA LEU A 219 -1.97 -3.01 -13.66
C LEU A 219 -1.04 -4.05 -14.28
N LYS A 220 -0.93 -4.06 -15.60
CA LYS A 220 0.09 -4.82 -16.34
C LYS A 220 0.31 -4.16 -17.71
N SER A 221 1.56 -4.05 -18.16
CA SER A 221 1.85 -3.53 -19.49
C SER A 221 3.24 -3.94 -19.96
N GLU A 222 3.30 -4.65 -21.09
CA GLU A 222 4.57 -5.00 -21.74
C GLU A 222 5.23 -3.78 -22.39
N GLU A 223 4.43 -2.85 -22.94
CA GLU A 223 4.89 -1.60 -23.58
C GLU A 223 5.83 -0.80 -22.67
N ILE A 224 5.47 -0.66 -21.40
CA ILE A 224 6.29 0.08 -20.42
C ILE A 224 7.15 -0.85 -19.55
N GLY A 225 7.14 -2.16 -19.80
CA GLY A 225 7.89 -3.14 -18.99
C GLY A 225 7.40 -3.24 -17.54
N LEU A 226 6.09 -3.11 -17.32
CA LEU A 226 5.46 -3.26 -16.01
C LEU A 226 4.79 -4.64 -15.90
N GLY A 227 5.32 -5.48 -15.00
CA GLY A 227 4.67 -6.72 -14.60
C GLY A 227 3.32 -6.48 -13.89
N GLU A 228 2.75 -7.52 -13.28
CA GLU A 228 1.56 -7.30 -12.45
C GLU A 228 1.91 -6.41 -11.25
N SER A 229 1.27 -5.25 -11.18
CA SER A 229 1.43 -4.27 -10.10
C SER A 229 0.09 -3.73 -9.64
N LYS A 230 0.07 -2.88 -8.61
CA LYS A 230 -1.14 -2.21 -8.16
C LYS A 230 -1.32 -0.84 -8.74
N ARG A 231 -2.57 -0.49 -9.01
CA ARG A 231 -2.95 0.88 -9.33
C ARG A 231 -2.45 1.77 -8.18
N PRO A 232 -1.66 2.81 -8.47
CA PRO A 232 -1.24 3.75 -7.43
C PRO A 232 -2.48 4.40 -6.83
N GLU A 233 -2.39 4.78 -5.56
CA GLU A 233 -3.35 5.70 -4.97
C GLU A 233 -3.00 7.14 -5.40
N TYR A 234 -3.93 8.08 -5.21
CA TYR A 234 -3.72 9.52 -5.50
C TYR A 234 -2.38 10.02 -4.96
N GLU A 235 -2.09 9.73 -3.70
CA GLU A 235 -0.89 10.20 -3.01
C GLU A 235 0.40 9.76 -3.70
N THR A 236 0.44 8.51 -4.17
CA THR A 236 1.58 8.00 -4.93
C THR A 236 1.72 8.72 -6.27
N ALA A 237 0.62 8.91 -7.00
CA ALA A 237 0.64 9.59 -8.29
C ALA A 237 1.00 11.08 -8.14
N ALA A 238 0.48 11.75 -7.11
CA ALA A 238 0.74 13.16 -6.84
C ALA A 238 2.19 13.38 -6.38
N GLY A 239 2.67 12.50 -5.49
CA GLY A 239 4.03 12.56 -4.96
C GLY A 239 5.10 12.29 -6.02
N PHE A 240 5.00 11.22 -6.79
CA PHE A 240 5.99 10.93 -7.85
C PHE A 240 5.75 11.69 -9.14
N GLY A 241 4.60 12.35 -9.28
CA GLY A 241 4.23 13.15 -10.45
C GLY A 241 4.45 14.65 -10.20
N PRO A 242 3.38 15.46 -10.06
CA PRO A 242 3.47 16.91 -9.84
C PRO A 242 4.46 17.38 -8.78
N ASN A 243 4.55 16.70 -7.63
CA ASN A 243 5.46 17.11 -6.55
C ASN A 243 6.94 17.05 -6.97
N CYS A 244 7.27 16.19 -7.93
CA CYS A 244 8.59 16.06 -8.55
C CYS A 244 8.67 16.68 -9.96
N LEU A 245 7.67 17.46 -10.37
CA LEU A 245 7.51 17.98 -11.74
C LEU A 245 7.64 16.91 -12.84
N ASN A 246 7.13 15.72 -12.55
CA ASN A 246 7.20 14.56 -13.42
C ASN A 246 5.82 14.26 -14.04
N ASN A 247 5.74 14.27 -15.37
CA ASN A 247 4.52 13.90 -16.10
C ASN A 247 4.59 12.49 -16.72
N ASP A 248 5.66 11.72 -16.50
CA ASP A 248 5.79 10.37 -17.03
C ASP A 248 5.03 9.35 -16.17
N VAL A 249 3.87 8.93 -16.66
CA VAL A 249 3.04 7.90 -16.02
C VAL A 249 3.77 6.56 -15.93
N ALA A 250 4.55 6.17 -16.93
CA ALA A 250 5.27 4.89 -16.89
C ALA A 250 6.28 4.86 -15.74
N ALA A 251 7.02 5.96 -15.54
CA ALA A 251 7.95 6.12 -14.42
C ALA A 251 7.23 6.06 -13.06
N ILE A 252 6.08 6.75 -12.93
CA ILE A 252 5.28 6.75 -11.69
C ILE A 252 4.76 5.35 -11.35
N LEU A 253 4.27 4.61 -12.35
CA LEU A 253 3.79 3.24 -12.15
C LEU A 253 4.91 2.30 -11.71
N LYS A 254 6.12 2.45 -12.28
CA LYS A 254 7.31 1.70 -11.84
C LYS A 254 7.75 2.07 -10.43
N ALA A 255 7.76 3.36 -10.09
CA ALA A 255 8.08 3.82 -8.74
C ALA A 255 7.10 3.25 -7.70
N ASN A 256 5.81 3.22 -8.01
CA ASN A 256 4.80 2.57 -7.18
C ASN A 256 5.07 1.06 -7.01
N ASP A 257 5.41 0.35 -8.10
CA ASP A 257 5.74 -1.08 -8.02
C ASP A 257 6.97 -1.34 -7.14
N ILE A 258 8.03 -0.56 -7.34
CA ILE A 258 9.26 -0.64 -6.55
C ILE A 258 8.95 -0.41 -5.06
N CYS A 259 8.19 0.64 -4.73
CA CYS A 259 7.83 0.92 -3.34
C CYS A 259 7.02 -0.22 -2.71
N ASN A 260 6.06 -0.78 -3.45
CA ASN A 260 5.27 -1.91 -2.96
C ASN A 260 6.13 -3.17 -2.77
N ARG A 261 7.06 -3.48 -3.68
CA ARG A 261 7.95 -4.64 -3.57
C ARG A 261 8.94 -4.50 -2.42
N TYR A 262 9.56 -3.33 -2.29
CA TYR A 262 10.58 -3.09 -1.28
C TYR A 262 10.00 -2.79 0.10
N GLY A 263 8.69 -2.52 0.18
CA GLY A 263 8.01 -2.17 1.42
C GLY A 263 8.36 -0.76 1.86
N ILE A 264 8.12 0.23 0.99
CA ILE A 264 8.44 1.65 1.22
C ILE A 264 7.15 2.48 1.14
N ASP A 265 7.01 3.44 2.04
CA ASP A 265 5.96 4.46 2.00
C ASP A 265 6.18 5.41 0.81
N THR A 266 5.24 5.40 -0.14
CA THR A 266 5.30 6.19 -1.36
C THR A 266 5.26 7.70 -1.10
N ILE A 267 4.56 8.14 -0.04
CA ILE A 267 4.46 9.55 0.32
C ILE A 267 5.82 10.04 0.81
N SER A 268 6.39 9.36 1.80
CA SER A 268 7.70 9.75 2.35
C SER A 268 8.81 9.58 1.32
N ALA A 269 8.77 8.54 0.47
CA ALA A 269 9.75 8.35 -0.60
C ALA A 269 9.72 9.49 -1.61
N SER A 270 8.55 9.80 -2.16
CA SER A 270 8.41 10.89 -3.14
C SER A 270 8.68 12.27 -2.53
N GLY A 271 8.29 12.51 -1.28
CA GLY A 271 8.63 13.74 -0.56
C GLY A 271 10.13 13.89 -0.32
N THR A 272 10.82 12.81 0.04
CA THR A 272 12.29 12.82 0.21
C THR A 272 13.00 13.10 -1.11
N ILE A 273 12.50 12.52 -2.21
CA ILE A 273 13.03 12.79 -3.56
C ILE A 273 12.80 14.26 -3.95
N ALA A 274 11.60 14.79 -3.76
CA ALA A 274 11.29 16.19 -4.07
C ALA A 274 12.16 17.16 -3.25
N PHE A 275 12.38 16.86 -1.97
CA PHE A 275 13.29 17.64 -1.13
C PHE A 275 14.74 17.57 -1.60
N ALA A 276 15.22 16.39 -2.01
CA ALA A 276 16.56 16.23 -2.58
C ALA A 276 16.71 17.01 -3.89
N MET A 277 15.70 17.01 -4.76
CA MET A 277 15.67 17.83 -5.98
C MET A 277 15.81 19.33 -5.64
N GLU A 278 15.05 19.84 -4.67
CA GLU A 278 15.17 21.23 -4.23
C GLU A 278 16.57 21.54 -3.64
N CYS A 279 17.12 20.63 -2.84
CA CYS A 279 18.48 20.78 -2.32
C CYS A 279 19.51 20.88 -3.45
N TYR A 280 19.35 20.09 -4.51
CA TYR A 280 20.24 20.12 -5.67
C TYR A 280 20.09 21.44 -6.44
N GLU A 281 18.85 21.88 -6.71
CA GLU A 281 18.59 23.16 -7.38
C GLU A 281 19.17 24.37 -6.62
N ARG A 282 19.18 24.29 -5.28
CA ARG A 282 19.76 25.31 -4.39
C ARG A 282 21.28 25.15 -4.17
N GLY A 283 21.92 24.12 -4.74
CA GLY A 283 23.34 23.84 -4.57
C GLY A 283 23.74 23.35 -3.17
N ILE A 284 22.79 22.87 -2.37
CA ILE A 284 23.04 22.25 -1.05
C ILE A 284 23.64 20.85 -1.22
N ILE A 285 23.17 20.11 -2.23
CA ILE A 285 23.79 18.87 -2.69
C ILE A 285 24.21 19.04 -4.15
N THR A 286 25.19 18.24 -4.58
CA THR A 286 25.82 18.34 -5.89
C THR A 286 25.85 17.00 -6.60
N LYS A 287 26.34 16.97 -7.85
CA LYS A 287 26.52 15.72 -8.59
C LYS A 287 27.43 14.72 -7.85
N GLN A 288 28.36 15.19 -7.03
CA GLN A 288 29.22 14.33 -6.23
C GLN A 288 28.43 13.57 -5.14
N ASP A 289 27.37 14.17 -4.61
CA ASP A 289 26.52 13.56 -3.57
C ASP A 289 25.49 12.58 -4.17
N THR A 290 25.12 12.78 -5.44
CA THR A 290 24.07 11.99 -6.11
C THR A 290 24.59 10.80 -6.92
N GLY A 291 25.90 10.71 -7.17
CA GLY A 291 26.52 9.68 -8.01
C GLY A 291 26.78 10.11 -9.45
#